data_AF-A0A1W1V5Q1-F1
#
_entry.id   AF-A0A1W1V5Q1-F1
#
_cell.length_a   1.000
_cell.length_b   1.000
_cell.length_c   1.000
_cell.angle_alpha   90.00
_cell.angle_beta   90.00
_cell.angle_gamma   90.00
#
_symmetry.space_group_name_H-M   'P 1'
#
loop_
_entity.id
_entity.type
_entity.pdbx_description
1 polymer ?
#
loop_
_entity_poly.entity_id
_entity_poly.type
_entity_poly.pdbx_seq_one_letter_code
_entity_poly.pdbx_strand_id
1 'polypeptide(L)'
;MTKDEVLSVLKKHKFDIYRNIGFMIWSTRGDTYLVYTFENINQVVSVSFNRKPNIVKSTKVMRELFGERFTHLKSHPMDGVNCNYFRLETLN
;
A
#
# COMPACT_ATOMS: atom_id res chain seq x y z
N MET A 1 -4.76 7.06 7.98
CA MET A 1 -3.80 8.00 7.38
C MET A 1 -4.47 8.70 6.21
N THR A 2 -4.52 10.02 6.09
CA THR A 2 -5.25 10.65 4.97
C THR A 2 -4.62 10.32 3.62
N LYS A 3 -5.38 10.53 2.54
CA LYS A 3 -4.88 10.37 1.16
C LYS A 3 -3.68 11.27 0.87
N ASP A 4 -3.69 12.49 1.42
CA ASP A 4 -2.60 13.44 1.25
C ASP A 4 -1.34 13.03 2.01
N GLU A 5 -1.48 12.44 3.21
CA GLU A 5 -0.36 11.85 3.94
C GLU A 5 0.29 10.73 3.13
N VAL A 6 -0.51 9.83 2.54
CA VAL A 6 0.01 8.75 1.68
C VAL A 6 0.73 9.32 0.45
N LEU A 7 0.15 10.34 -0.21
CA LEU A 7 0.81 10.99 -1.36
C LEU A 7 2.15 11.64 -0.98
N SER A 8 2.22 12.28 0.19
CA SER A 8 3.45 12.86 0.72
C SER A 8 4.52 11.80 0.96
N VAL A 9 4.16 10.67 1.59
CA VAL A 9 5.07 9.53 1.81
C VAL A 9 5.56 8.95 0.49
N LEU A 10 4.67 8.70 -0.47
CA LEU A 10 5.03 8.15 -1.79
C LEU A 10 6.02 9.07 -2.53
N LYS A 11 5.77 10.38 -2.54
CA LYS A 11 6.69 11.37 -3.14
C LYS A 11 8.05 11.37 -2.45
N LYS A 12 8.08 11.35 -1.12
CA LYS A 12 9.33 11.27 -0.33
C LYS A 12 10.16 10.04 -0.67
N HIS A 13 9.51 8.90 -0.91
CA HIS A 13 10.17 7.62 -1.25
C HIS A 13 10.34 7.39 -2.75
N LYS A 14 10.13 8.42 -3.58
CA LYS A 14 10.33 8.40 -5.04
C LYS A 14 9.50 7.33 -5.75
N PHE A 15 8.25 7.16 -5.32
CA PHE A 15 7.27 6.38 -6.08
C PHE A 15 6.62 7.25 -7.15
N ASP A 16 6.50 6.71 -8.36
CA ASP A 16 5.76 7.33 -9.45
C ASP A 16 4.26 7.10 -9.25
N ILE A 17 3.47 8.17 -9.35
CA ILE A 17 2.01 8.09 -9.26
C ILE A 17 1.44 7.94 -10.67
N TYR A 18 1.03 6.73 -11.05
CA TYR A 18 0.45 6.45 -12.37
C TYR A 18 -0.99 6.94 -12.48
N ARG A 19 -1.79 6.74 -11.42
CA ARG A 19 -3.18 7.19 -11.35
C ARG A 19 -3.53 7.63 -9.94
N ASN A 20 -4.35 8.67 -9.86
CA ASN A 20 -4.94 9.17 -8.63
C ASN A 20 -6.37 9.61 -8.96
N ILE A 21 -7.35 8.74 -8.73
CA ILE A 21 -8.75 8.95 -9.16
C ILE A 21 -9.67 8.56 -8.00
N GLY A 22 -10.58 9.44 -7.62
CA GLY A 22 -11.56 9.19 -6.56
C GLY A 22 -10.90 8.71 -5.28
N PHE A 23 -11.28 7.51 -4.84
CA PHE A 23 -10.77 6.86 -3.62
C PHE A 23 -9.56 5.96 -3.85
N MET A 24 -8.86 6.05 -4.99
CA MET A 24 -7.75 5.16 -5.31
C MET A 24 -6.48 5.87 -5.76
N ILE A 25 -5.33 5.30 -5.38
CA ILE A 25 -4.00 5.68 -5.86
C ILE A 25 -3.29 4.43 -6.38
N TRP A 26 -2.71 4.52 -7.58
CA TRP A 26 -1.81 3.52 -8.15
C TRP A 26 -0.42 4.12 -8.25
N SER A 27 0.56 3.47 -7.63
CA SER A 27 1.94 3.90 -7.68
C SER A 27 2.91 2.75 -7.93
N THR A 28 4.09 3.10 -8.46
CA THR A 28 5.15 2.14 -8.77
C THR A 28 6.53 2.67 -8.39
N ARG A 29 7.45 1.74 -8.10
CA ARG A 29 8.89 2.01 -7.97
C ARG A 29 9.65 0.77 -8.43
N GLY A 30 10.19 0.82 -9.64
CA GLY A 30 10.75 -0.36 -10.30
C GLY A 30 9.71 -1.46 -10.45
N ASP A 31 10.00 -2.65 -9.93
CA ASP A 31 9.07 -3.80 -9.96
C ASP A 31 7.99 -3.77 -8.87
N THR A 32 7.98 -2.77 -7.99
CA THR A 32 7.04 -2.70 -6.86
C THR A 32 5.78 -1.96 -7.28
N TYR A 33 4.62 -2.59 -7.15
CA TYR A 33 3.32 -2.02 -7.44
C TYR A 33 2.50 -1.88 -6.16
N LEU A 34 1.95 -0.69 -5.96
CA LEU A 34 1.10 -0.35 -4.82
C LEU A 34 -0.24 0.17 -5.33
N VAL A 35 -1.33 -0.35 -4.77
CA VAL A 35 -2.68 0.19 -4.99
C VAL A 35 -3.33 0.46 -3.66
N TYR A 36 -3.74 1.70 -3.44
CA TYR A 36 -4.37 2.18 -2.23
C TYR A 36 -5.86 2.44 -2.47
N THR A 37 -6.70 2.10 -1.49
CA THR A 37 -8.15 2.36 -1.48
C THR A 37 -8.54 3.10 -0.20
N PHE A 38 -9.22 4.24 -0.35
CA PHE A 38 -9.57 5.22 0.70
C PHE A 38 -11.10 5.38 0.82
N GLU A 39 -11.81 4.35 1.27
CA GLU A 39 -13.28 4.42 1.43
C GLU A 39 -13.74 4.46 2.91
N ASN A 40 -12.81 4.34 3.84
CA ASN A 40 -13.05 4.14 5.26
C ASN A 40 -11.87 4.66 6.11
N ILE A 41 -12.08 4.74 7.42
CA ILE A 41 -11.10 5.25 8.39
C ILE A 41 -9.78 4.46 8.30
N ASN A 42 -9.87 3.17 7.99
CA ASN A 42 -8.75 2.25 7.91
C ASN A 42 -8.47 1.85 6.45
N GLN A 43 -7.61 2.62 5.77
CA GLN A 43 -7.36 2.41 4.35
C GLN A 43 -6.62 1.12 4.07
N VAL A 44 -6.91 0.53 2.91
CA VAL A 44 -6.28 -0.71 2.48
C VAL A 44 -5.27 -0.39 1.38
N VAL A 45 -4.09 -1.00 1.47
CA VAL A 45 -3.09 -1.02 0.41
C VAL A 45 -2.80 -2.44 0.01
N SER A 46 -2.71 -2.67 -1.29
CA SER A 46 -2.23 -3.93 -1.86
C SER A 46 -0.83 -3.75 -2.42
N VAL A 47 0.06 -4.70 -2.14
CA VAL A 47 1.47 -4.66 -2.54
C VAL A 47 1.80 -5.90 -3.37
N SER A 48 2.38 -5.71 -4.55
CA SER A 48 2.88 -6.81 -5.39
C SER A 48 4.20 -6.45 -6.06
N PHE A 49 4.95 -7.47 -6.48
CA PHE A 49 6.22 -7.32 -7.18
C PHE A 49 6.12 -8.00 -8.53
N ASN A 50 6.13 -7.24 -9.63
CA ASN A 50 5.85 -7.76 -10.96
C ASN A 50 4.58 -8.65 -10.98
N ARG A 51 3.51 -8.17 -10.32
CA ARG A 51 2.22 -8.88 -10.15
C ARG A 51 2.31 -10.23 -9.42
N LYS A 52 3.39 -10.46 -8.67
CA LYS A 52 3.56 -11.62 -7.80
C LYS A 52 3.55 -11.20 -6.32
N PRO A 53 2.87 -11.95 -5.44
CA PRO A 53 2.92 -11.70 -4.02
C PRO A 53 4.26 -12.17 -3.44
N ASN A 54 4.84 -11.37 -2.55
CA ASN A 54 5.97 -11.78 -1.71
C ASN A 54 5.83 -11.07 -0.37
N ILE A 55 5.41 -11.80 0.67
CA ILE A 55 5.07 -11.19 1.97
C ILE A 55 6.28 -10.52 2.63
N VAL A 56 7.45 -11.15 2.59
CA VAL A 56 8.68 -10.60 3.20
C VAL A 56 9.06 -9.28 2.56
N LYS A 57 9.06 -9.20 1.22
CA LYS A 57 9.34 -7.96 0.50
C LYS A 57 8.23 -6.92 0.71
N SER A 58 6.97 -7.34 0.75
CA SER A 58 5.82 -6.44 0.94
C SER A 58 5.89 -5.78 2.32
N THR A 59 6.11 -6.56 3.37
CA THR A 59 6.27 -6.07 4.74
C THR A 59 7.46 -5.11 4.85
N LYS A 60 8.58 -5.38 4.18
CA LYS A 60 9.73 -4.47 4.14
C LYS A 60 9.36 -3.12 3.53
N VAL A 61 8.65 -3.11 2.40
CA VAL A 61 8.16 -1.87 1.75
C VAL A 61 7.20 -1.13 2.67
N MET A 62 6.23 -1.83 3.26
CA MET A 62 5.27 -1.23 4.19
C MET A 62 5.95 -0.56 5.38
N ARG A 63 6.95 -1.22 5.97
CA ARG A 63 7.76 -0.68 7.07
C ARG A 63 8.59 0.53 6.65
N GLU A 64 9.19 0.50 5.46
CA GLU A 64 9.94 1.64 4.90
C GLU A 64 9.04 2.88 4.74
N LEU A 65 7.82 2.70 4.25
CA LEU A 65 6.90 3.80 3.96
C LEU A 65 6.18 4.32 5.21
N PHE A 66 5.74 3.42 6.08
CA PHE A 66 4.74 3.75 7.11
C PHE A 66 5.19 3.46 8.55
N GLY A 67 6.39 2.89 8.76
CA GLY A 67 6.82 2.38 10.07
C GLY A 67 6.00 1.15 10.46
N GLU A 68 5.66 0.98 11.74
CA GLU A 68 4.79 -0.13 12.18
C GLU A 68 3.29 0.20 12.10
N ARG A 69 2.88 1.30 11.44
CA ARG A 69 1.47 1.76 11.37
C ARG A 69 0.65 1.02 10.33
N PHE A 70 0.74 -0.30 10.32
CA PHE A 70 -0.01 -1.14 9.41
C PHE A 70 -0.24 -2.54 9.99
N THR A 71 -1.32 -3.16 9.56
CA THR A 71 -1.63 -4.56 9.88
C THR A 71 -1.82 -5.37 8.59
N HIS A 72 -1.20 -6.55 8.49
CA HIS A 72 -1.40 -7.48 7.36
C HIS A 72 -2.77 -8.17 7.45
N LEU A 73 -3.50 -8.20 6.33
CA LEU A 73 -4.87 -8.72 6.22
C LEU A 73 -4.89 -10.15 5.66
N LYS A 74 -4.48 -11.13 6.49
CA LYS A 74 -4.43 -12.55 6.10
C LYS A 74 -5.78 -13.16 5.65
N SER A 75 -6.89 -12.53 6.00
CA SER A 75 -8.24 -13.00 5.67
C SER A 75 -8.78 -12.46 4.34
N HIS A 76 -8.02 -11.63 3.61
CA HIS A 76 -8.49 -11.10 2.33
C HIS A 76 -8.43 -12.19 1.23
N PRO A 77 -9.50 -12.44 0.45
CA PRO A 77 -9.56 -13.55 -0.52
C PRO A 77 -8.45 -13.56 -1.58
N MET A 78 -7.84 -12.40 -1.84
CA MET A 78 -6.79 -12.21 -2.84
C MET A 78 -5.37 -12.12 -2.23
N ASP A 79 -5.25 -12.18 -0.89
CA ASP A 79 -3.96 -12.14 -0.19
C ASP A 79 -3.12 -13.36 -0.55
N GLY A 80 -1.85 -13.15 -0.88
CA GLY A 80 -0.96 -14.24 -1.28
C GLY A 80 -1.24 -14.84 -2.67
N VAL A 81 -2.25 -14.35 -3.40
CA VAL A 81 -2.56 -14.78 -4.78
C VAL A 81 -1.93 -13.82 -5.79
N ASN A 82 -2.33 -12.54 -5.75
CA ASN A 82 -1.83 -11.51 -6.68
C ASN A 82 -1.03 -10.42 -5.97
N CYS A 83 -1.32 -10.20 -4.69
CA CYS A 83 -0.73 -9.15 -3.86
C CYS A 83 -0.89 -9.52 -2.39
N ASN A 84 -0.20 -8.79 -1.51
CA ASN A 84 -0.46 -8.84 -0.06
C ASN A 84 -1.22 -7.59 0.36
N TYR A 85 -2.24 -7.75 1.19
CA TYR A 85 -3.13 -6.66 1.60
C TYR A 85 -2.78 -6.18 3.00
N PHE A 86 -2.60 -4.88 3.17
CA PHE A 86 -2.33 -4.28 4.46
C PHE A 86 -3.35 -3.19 4.74
N ARG A 87 -3.72 -3.06 6.00
CA ARG A 87 -4.52 -1.96 6.52
C ARG A 87 -3.59 -0.92 7.11
N LEU A 88 -3.69 0.31 6.64
CA LEU A 88 -3.02 1.46 7.25
C LEU A 88 -3.79 1.89 8.49
N GLU A 89 -3.06 2.19 9.55
CA GLU A 89 -3.62 2.66 10.81
C GLU A 89 -3.64 4.20 10.85
N THR A 90 -4.72 4.79 11.35
CA THR A 90 -4.76 6.21 11.73
C THR A 90 -4.09 6.38 13.08
N LEU A 91 -3.28 7.44 13.24
CA LEU A 91 -2.96 7.92 14.58
C LEU A 91 -4.27 8.48 15.17
N ASN A 92 -4.68 7.96 16.32
CA ASN A 92 -5.70 8.62 17.15
C ASN A 92 -5.18 9.96 17.66
#